data_AF-A0A1H1CRQ3-F1
#
_entry.id   AF-A0A1H1CRQ3-F1
#
_cell.length_a   1.000
_cell.length_b   1.000
_cell.length_c   1.000
_cell.angle_alpha   90.00
_cell.angle_beta   90.00
_cell.angle_gamma   90.00
#
_symmetry.space_group_name_H-M   'P 1'
#
loop_
_entity.id
_entity.type
_entity.pdbx_description
1 polymer ?
#
loop_
_entity_poly.entity_id
_entity_poly.type
_entity_poly.pdbx_seq_one_letter_code
_entity_poly.pdbx_strand_id
1 'polypeptide(L)'
;MLDRRALDRIRVVLVGAWLVLAAGSVLGLALEHLLGRDFVLGLVPFLDPDQEASLGTWVAALLHASCALAAAGNALVSRRRRDGWHRNWWLLCAVFAYISLDEVATIHDRFSVPLRTVAGLSGPLHYAWLLPFTAAGLVFLVVQARFLLTLGRTGRDLALCGAAFVLGAAGLETVSGSVASAGGRRTLAYDVLTTVEELVEFASVMAALVVLLSHLLRVLGRDPEPDPAARGT
;
A
#
# COMPACT_ATOMS: atom_id res chain seq x y z
N MET A 1 -7.20 -8.26 -24.03
CA MET A 1 -6.89 -9.38 -23.12
C MET A 1 -5.55 -9.06 -22.46
N LEU A 2 -5.45 -9.00 -21.13
CA LEU A 2 -4.13 -8.82 -20.48
C LEU A 2 -3.27 -10.03 -20.84
N ASP A 3 -2.08 -9.78 -21.39
CA ASP A 3 -1.07 -10.79 -21.71
C ASP A 3 0.26 -10.43 -21.05
N ARG A 4 1.31 -11.24 -21.27
CA ARG A 4 2.64 -10.97 -20.68
C ARG A 4 3.19 -9.61 -21.12
N ARG A 5 2.97 -9.22 -22.38
CA ARG A 5 3.41 -7.92 -22.92
C ARG A 5 2.68 -6.76 -22.27
N ALA A 6 1.40 -6.90 -21.94
CA ALA A 6 0.64 -5.91 -21.18
C ALA A 6 1.19 -5.77 -19.75
N LEU A 7 1.52 -6.88 -19.09
CA LEU A 7 2.12 -6.85 -17.75
C LEU A 7 3.50 -6.15 -17.74
N ASP A 8 4.33 -6.41 -18.74
CA ASP A 8 5.63 -5.74 -18.85
C ASP A 8 5.46 -4.22 -19.10
N ARG A 9 4.48 -3.83 -19.92
CA ARG A 9 4.12 -2.41 -20.09
C ARG A 9 3.63 -1.78 -18.79
N ILE A 10 2.78 -2.46 -18.03
CA ILE A 10 2.31 -2.00 -16.71
C ILE A 10 3.51 -1.79 -15.78
N ARG A 11 4.45 -2.73 -15.72
CA ARG A 11 5.68 -2.59 -14.91
C ARG A 11 6.49 -1.37 -15.30
N VAL A 12 6.74 -1.17 -16.60
CA VAL A 12 7.49 -0.02 -17.10
C VAL A 12 6.79 1.29 -16.75
N VAL A 13 5.46 1.35 -16.91
CA VAL A 13 4.68 2.55 -16.56
C VAL A 13 4.74 2.83 -15.05
N LEU A 14 4.55 1.81 -14.20
CA LEU A 14 4.61 1.98 -12.75
C LEU A 14 5.99 2.40 -12.27
N VAL A 15 7.07 1.78 -12.79
CA VAL A 15 8.45 2.19 -12.48
C VAL A 15 8.72 3.62 -12.96
N GLY A 16 8.29 3.97 -14.17
CA GLY A 16 8.42 5.33 -14.69
C GLY A 16 7.69 6.35 -13.83
N ALA A 17 6.44 6.05 -13.42
CA ALA A 17 5.66 6.90 -12.53
C ALA A 17 6.34 7.07 -11.16
N TRP A 18 6.84 5.98 -10.57
CA TRP A 18 7.57 6.03 -9.29
C TRP A 18 8.85 6.87 -9.40
N LEU A 19 9.61 6.76 -10.48
CA LEU A 19 10.81 7.58 -10.71
C LEU A 19 10.47 9.07 -10.86
N VAL A 20 9.36 9.40 -11.53
CA VAL A 20 8.90 10.80 -11.65
C VAL A 20 8.49 11.33 -10.28
N LEU A 21 7.76 10.56 -9.48
CA LEU A 21 7.39 10.93 -8.10
C LEU A 21 8.64 11.16 -7.26
N ALA A 22 9.58 10.21 -7.25
CA ALA A 22 10.84 10.33 -6.50
C ALA A 22 11.67 11.55 -6.91
N ALA A 23 11.81 11.80 -8.21
CA ALA A 23 12.51 12.99 -8.71
C ALA A 23 11.79 14.29 -8.32
N GLY A 24 10.46 14.29 -8.37
CA GLY A 24 9.62 15.40 -7.94
C GLY A 24 9.80 15.71 -6.46
N SER A 25 9.74 14.71 -5.58
CA SER A 25 9.93 14.87 -4.14
C SER A 25 11.33 15.39 -3.81
N VAL A 26 12.39 14.81 -4.38
CA VAL A 26 13.77 15.27 -4.17
C VAL A 26 13.96 16.72 -4.64
N LEU A 27 13.39 17.08 -5.80
CA LEU A 27 13.44 18.45 -6.30
C LEU A 27 12.67 19.41 -5.37
N GLY A 28 11.51 19.01 -4.86
CA GLY A 28 10.73 19.76 -3.88
C GLY A 28 11.56 20.10 -2.64
N LEU A 29 12.16 19.08 -2.02
CA LEU A 29 13.03 19.24 -0.85
C LEU A 29 14.20 20.19 -1.12
N ALA A 30 14.87 20.03 -2.27
CA ALA A 30 16.00 20.88 -2.65
C ALA A 30 15.59 22.35 -2.81
N LEU A 31 14.43 22.62 -3.42
CA LEU A 31 13.96 23.99 -3.63
C LEU A 31 13.55 24.66 -2.33
N GLU A 32 12.91 23.93 -1.42
CA GLU A 32 12.54 24.44 -0.10
C GLU A 32 13.79 24.75 0.74
N HIS A 33 14.68 23.77 0.89
CA HIS A 33 15.78 23.87 1.85
C HIS A 33 17.02 24.62 1.34
N LEU A 34 17.26 24.66 0.02
CA LEU A 34 18.42 25.35 -0.55
C LEU A 34 18.08 26.75 -1.07
N LEU A 35 16.84 26.98 -1.52
CA LEU A 35 16.45 28.25 -2.13
C LEU A 35 15.47 29.06 -1.26
N GLY A 36 15.06 28.54 -0.10
CA GLY A 36 14.06 29.19 0.76
C GLY A 36 12.75 29.45 0.03
N ARG A 37 12.45 28.61 -0.96
CA ARG A 37 11.21 28.71 -1.74
C ARG A 37 10.21 27.73 -1.14
N ASP A 38 9.41 28.26 -0.23
CA ASP A 38 8.27 27.57 0.39
C ASP A 38 7.24 27.08 -0.65
N PHE A 39 7.34 27.57 -1.89
CA PHE A 39 6.30 27.44 -2.90
C PHE A 39 6.90 27.12 -4.27
N VAL A 40 7.02 25.83 -4.59
CA VAL A 40 7.20 25.40 -5.97
C VAL A 40 6.00 24.55 -6.39
N LEU A 41 5.15 25.22 -7.19
CA LEU A 41 4.14 24.67 -8.10
C LEU A 41 2.81 24.18 -7.52
N GLY A 42 2.53 24.37 -6.23
CA GLY A 42 1.33 23.76 -5.65
C GLY A 42 1.35 22.22 -5.67
N LEU A 43 2.46 21.62 -6.16
CA LEU A 43 2.80 20.20 -6.09
C LEU A 43 3.12 19.76 -4.68
N VAL A 44 3.61 20.67 -3.82
CA VAL A 44 3.78 20.37 -2.39
C VAL A 44 2.40 20.17 -1.76
N PRO A 45 1.40 21.08 -1.81
CA PRO A 45 0.00 20.79 -1.45
C PRO A 45 -0.70 19.65 -2.23
N PHE A 46 -0.31 19.40 -3.50
CA PHE A 46 -0.87 18.34 -4.36
C PHE A 46 -0.21 16.96 -4.15
N LEU A 47 0.92 16.91 -3.47
CA LEU A 47 1.66 15.72 -3.06
C LEU A 47 2.01 15.85 -1.57
N ASP A 48 1.22 16.63 -0.83
CA ASP A 48 1.41 16.87 0.60
C ASP A 48 0.72 15.70 1.25
N PRO A 49 1.43 14.78 1.90
CA PRO A 49 0.78 13.78 2.72
C PRO A 49 0.07 14.44 3.90
N ASP A 50 0.51 15.64 4.33
CA ASP A 50 -0.08 16.40 5.45
C ASP A 50 -1.35 17.18 5.04
N GLN A 51 -1.71 17.23 3.74
CA GLN A 51 -3.01 17.74 3.28
C GLN A 51 -3.90 16.63 2.73
N GLU A 52 -5.01 16.40 3.45
CA GLU A 52 -5.98 15.31 3.26
C GLU A 52 -6.65 15.22 1.87
N ALA A 53 -6.37 16.13 0.93
CA ALA A 53 -6.93 16.15 -0.42
C ALA A 53 -5.88 16.50 -1.48
N SER A 54 -4.98 15.56 -1.76
CA SER A 54 -3.89 15.72 -2.74
C SER A 54 -4.02 14.76 -3.93
N LEU A 55 -3.30 15.03 -5.02
CA LEU A 55 -3.16 14.09 -6.15
C LEU A 55 -2.40 12.84 -5.71
N GLY A 56 -1.45 12.97 -4.77
CA GLY A 56 -0.78 11.84 -4.12
C GLY A 56 -1.79 10.89 -3.51
N THR A 57 -2.67 11.42 -2.65
CA THR A 57 -3.77 10.70 -2.01
C THR A 57 -4.68 10.01 -3.03
N TRP A 58 -5.05 10.71 -4.11
CA TRP A 58 -5.89 10.12 -5.16
C TRP A 58 -5.19 8.97 -5.92
N VAL A 59 -3.91 9.12 -6.24
CA VAL A 59 -3.11 8.08 -6.92
C VAL A 59 -2.91 6.87 -6.01
N ALA A 60 -2.59 7.09 -4.73
CA ALA A 60 -2.48 6.02 -3.73
C ALA A 60 -3.81 5.25 -3.61
N ALA A 61 -4.92 5.97 -3.44
CA ALA A 61 -6.26 5.37 -3.39
C ALA A 61 -6.57 4.52 -4.65
N LEU A 62 -6.28 5.03 -5.85
CA LEU A 62 -6.49 4.29 -7.10
C LEU A 62 -5.59 3.04 -7.21
N LEU A 63 -4.35 3.10 -6.73
CA LEU A 63 -3.45 1.94 -6.69
C LEU A 63 -3.98 0.87 -5.74
N HIS A 64 -4.41 1.25 -4.53
CA HIS A 64 -5.03 0.33 -3.58
C HIS A 64 -6.34 -0.25 -4.14
N ALA A 65 -7.21 0.56 -4.75
CA ALA A 65 -8.42 0.08 -5.43
C ALA A 65 -8.09 -0.90 -6.57
N SER A 66 -7.03 -0.64 -7.35
CA SER A 66 -6.56 -1.54 -8.40
C SER A 66 -6.08 -2.88 -7.84
N CYS A 67 -5.35 -2.86 -6.72
CA CYS A 67 -4.99 -4.07 -5.98
C CYS A 67 -6.24 -4.82 -5.48
N ALA A 68 -7.24 -4.12 -4.96
CA ALA A 68 -8.50 -4.72 -4.53
C ALA A 68 -9.21 -5.45 -5.68
N LEU A 69 -9.32 -4.81 -6.84
CA LEU A 69 -9.90 -5.42 -8.05
C LEU A 69 -9.10 -6.63 -8.54
N ALA A 70 -7.76 -6.56 -8.52
CA ALA A 70 -6.92 -7.70 -8.87
C ALA A 70 -7.07 -8.86 -7.87
N ALA A 71 -7.19 -8.57 -6.57
CA ALA A 71 -7.47 -9.57 -5.54
C ALA A 71 -8.86 -10.19 -5.70
N ALA A 72 -9.88 -9.39 -6.03
CA ALA A 72 -11.23 -9.88 -6.36
C ALA A 72 -11.20 -10.81 -7.58
N GLY A 73 -10.46 -10.46 -8.63
CA GLY A 73 -10.25 -11.32 -9.80
C GLY A 73 -9.66 -12.68 -9.41
N ASN A 74 -8.63 -12.68 -8.54
CA ASN A 74 -8.05 -13.91 -8.00
C ASN A 74 -9.07 -14.70 -7.14
N ALA A 75 -9.90 -14.03 -6.34
CA ALA A 75 -10.95 -14.65 -5.54
C ALA A 75 -11.99 -15.37 -6.40
N LEU A 76 -12.41 -14.75 -7.50
CA LEU A 76 -13.36 -15.32 -8.46
C LEU A 76 -12.79 -16.56 -9.15
N VAL A 77 -11.53 -16.49 -9.59
CA VAL A 77 -10.84 -17.64 -10.21
C VAL A 77 -10.64 -18.78 -9.21
N SER A 78 -10.18 -18.47 -8.01
CA SER A 78 -10.01 -19.42 -6.90
C SER A 78 -11.32 -20.14 -6.55
N ARG A 79 -12.45 -19.40 -6.51
CA ARG A 79 -13.79 -19.97 -6.29
C ARG A 79 -14.19 -20.93 -7.41
N ARG A 80 -13.95 -20.56 -8.68
CA ARG A 80 -14.24 -21.42 -9.84
C ARG A 80 -13.41 -22.71 -9.83
N ARG A 81 -12.15 -22.61 -9.38
CA ARG A 81 -11.22 -23.75 -9.27
C ARG A 81 -11.42 -24.60 -8.01
N ARG A 82 -12.25 -24.16 -7.06
CA ARG A 82 -12.50 -24.83 -5.78
C ARG A 82 -11.22 -25.14 -4.99
N ASP A 83 -10.23 -24.25 -5.06
CA ASP A 83 -8.93 -24.41 -4.36
C ASP A 83 -9.00 -24.16 -2.84
N GLY A 84 -10.17 -23.79 -2.31
CA GLY A 84 -10.41 -23.53 -0.88
C GLY A 84 -9.98 -22.15 -0.38
N TRP A 85 -9.26 -21.35 -1.18
CA TRP A 85 -8.62 -20.11 -0.72
C TRP A 85 -9.34 -18.81 -1.15
N HIS A 86 -10.51 -18.91 -1.77
CA HIS A 86 -11.24 -17.75 -2.30
C HIS A 86 -11.59 -16.73 -1.21
N ARG A 87 -11.81 -17.17 0.04
CA ARG A 87 -12.09 -16.29 1.18
C ARG A 87 -10.88 -15.43 1.55
N ASN A 88 -9.67 -15.99 1.48
CA ASN A 88 -8.42 -15.28 1.76
C ASN A 88 -8.10 -14.23 0.67
N TRP A 89 -8.48 -14.51 -0.59
CA TRP A 89 -8.43 -13.51 -1.66
C TRP A 89 -9.46 -12.41 -1.47
N TRP A 90 -10.68 -12.72 -1.02
CA TRP A 90 -11.68 -11.71 -0.67
C TRP A 90 -11.25 -10.87 0.53
N LEU A 91 -10.57 -11.47 1.51
CA LEU A 91 -10.00 -10.72 2.63
C LEU A 91 -8.91 -9.75 2.16
N LEU A 92 -8.02 -10.16 1.24
CA LEU A 92 -7.08 -9.24 0.60
C LEU A 92 -7.79 -8.10 -0.13
N CYS A 93 -8.84 -8.41 -0.89
CA CYS A 93 -9.67 -7.40 -1.57
C CYS A 93 -10.25 -6.39 -0.57
N ALA A 94 -10.81 -6.87 0.54
CA ALA A 94 -11.39 -6.02 1.57
C ALA A 94 -10.34 -5.11 2.23
N VAL A 95 -9.14 -5.64 2.53
CA VAL A 95 -8.05 -4.84 3.11
C VAL A 95 -7.57 -3.77 2.14
N PHE A 96 -7.31 -4.10 0.87
CA PHE A 96 -6.93 -3.09 -0.12
C PHE A 96 -8.02 -2.04 -0.36
N ALA A 97 -9.29 -2.44 -0.38
CA ALA A 97 -10.41 -1.51 -0.50
C ALA A 97 -10.55 -0.60 0.72
N TYR A 98 -10.31 -1.14 1.92
CA TYR A 98 -10.27 -0.36 3.15
C TYR A 98 -9.15 0.68 3.11
N ILE A 99 -7.92 0.29 2.76
CA ILE A 99 -6.78 1.23 2.68
C ILE A 99 -7.05 2.30 1.61
N SER A 100 -7.61 1.92 0.46
CA SER A 100 -8.03 2.88 -0.56
C SER A 100 -9.05 3.91 -0.07
N LEU A 101 -9.96 3.50 0.82
CA LEU A 101 -10.95 4.40 1.40
C LEU A 101 -10.31 5.29 2.46
N ASP A 102 -9.49 4.70 3.33
CA ASP A 102 -8.79 5.37 4.41
C ASP A 102 -7.90 6.50 3.88
N GLU A 103 -7.20 6.26 2.77
CA GLU A 103 -6.39 7.26 2.09
C GLU A 103 -7.17 8.56 1.80
N VAL A 104 -8.39 8.44 1.26
CA VAL A 104 -9.21 9.60 0.89
C VAL A 104 -9.98 10.17 2.09
N ALA A 105 -10.37 9.31 3.03
CA ALA A 105 -11.24 9.67 4.14
C ALA A 105 -10.49 9.99 5.44
N THR A 106 -9.16 9.86 5.42
CA THR A 106 -8.23 10.11 6.54
C THR A 106 -8.73 9.49 7.85
N ILE A 107 -9.17 8.22 7.77
CA ILE A 107 -9.85 7.57 8.89
C ILE A 107 -8.85 7.36 10.03
N HIS A 108 -7.62 6.95 9.73
CA HIS A 108 -6.54 6.77 10.72
C HIS A 108 -6.19 8.07 11.47
N ASP A 109 -6.24 9.24 10.81
CA ASP A 109 -6.05 10.54 11.47
C ASP A 109 -7.19 10.87 12.43
N ARG A 110 -8.43 10.60 12.01
CA ARG A 110 -9.62 10.82 12.83
C ARG A 110 -9.64 9.93 14.07
N PHE A 111 -9.03 8.75 14.02
CA PHE A 111 -8.83 7.90 15.20
C PHE A 111 -7.75 8.45 16.14
N SER A 112 -6.77 9.18 15.62
CA SER A 112 -5.65 9.71 16.42
C SER A 112 -6.07 10.87 17.33
N VAL A 113 -7.02 11.70 16.91
CA VAL A 113 -7.47 12.89 17.67
C VAL A 113 -8.12 12.55 19.04
N PRO A 114 -9.08 11.61 19.14
CA PRO A 114 -9.66 11.21 20.43
C PRO A 114 -8.66 10.48 21.34
N LEU A 115 -7.80 9.62 20.77
CA LEU A 115 -6.82 8.87 21.55
C LEU A 115 -5.73 9.77 22.14
N ARG A 116 -5.25 10.78 21.40
CA ARG A 116 -4.31 11.78 21.93
C ARG A 116 -4.90 12.57 23.09
N THR A 117 -6.16 12.97 22.98
CA THR A 117 -6.83 13.81 24.00
C THR A 117 -7.20 13.04 25.25
N VAL A 118 -7.51 11.74 25.16
CA VAL A 118 -7.86 10.91 26.32
C VAL A 118 -6.64 10.31 27.02
N ALA A 119 -5.59 9.91 26.27
CA ALA A 119 -4.47 9.14 26.83
C ALA A 119 -3.17 9.94 27.02
N GLY A 120 -3.14 11.24 26.66
CA GLY A 120 -1.95 12.09 26.84
C GLY A 120 -0.73 11.61 26.05
N LEU A 121 -0.96 10.89 24.95
CA LEU A 121 0.09 10.23 24.16
C LEU A 121 0.98 11.27 23.47
N SER A 122 2.29 11.11 23.65
CA SER A 122 3.37 11.91 23.07
C SER A 122 4.56 11.01 22.70
N GLY A 123 5.48 11.49 21.85
CA GLY A 123 6.65 10.70 21.43
C GLY A 123 6.29 9.65 20.36
N PRO A 124 6.80 8.40 20.40
CA PRO A 124 6.55 7.37 19.39
C PRO A 124 5.08 6.98 19.18
N LEU A 125 4.20 7.35 20.11
CA LEU A 125 2.75 7.14 20.03
C LEU A 125 2.00 8.42 19.65
N HIS A 126 2.69 9.38 19.02
CA HIS A 126 2.07 10.60 18.49
C HIS A 126 0.86 10.26 17.62
N TYR A 127 1.01 9.24 16.77
CA TYR A 127 -0.03 8.66 15.93
C TYR A 127 -0.68 7.46 16.63
N ALA A 128 -1.72 7.74 17.41
CA ALA A 128 -2.34 6.74 18.27
C ALA A 128 -3.10 5.64 17.48
N TRP A 129 -3.33 5.84 16.18
CA TRP A 129 -3.86 4.82 15.27
C TRP A 129 -2.92 3.59 15.17
N LEU A 130 -1.62 3.76 15.40
CA LEU A 130 -0.63 2.69 15.27
C LEU A 130 -1.00 1.42 16.07
N LEU A 131 -1.55 1.58 17.26
CA LEU A 131 -1.94 0.47 18.15
C LEU A 131 -3.05 -0.43 17.56
N PRO A 132 -4.26 0.08 17.26
CA PRO A 132 -5.33 -0.75 16.72
C PRO A 132 -4.97 -1.35 15.35
N PHE A 133 -4.29 -0.60 14.48
CA PHE A 133 -3.94 -1.08 13.15
C PHE A 133 -2.79 -2.10 13.16
N THR A 134 -1.80 -1.96 14.05
CA THR A 134 -0.77 -3.00 14.24
C THR A 134 -1.39 -4.31 14.73
N ALA A 135 -2.30 -4.25 15.71
CA ALA A 135 -3.00 -5.43 16.19
C ALA A 135 -3.85 -6.09 15.09
N ALA A 136 -4.61 -5.29 14.34
CA ALA A 136 -5.38 -5.78 13.20
C ALA A 136 -4.48 -6.41 12.12
N GLY A 137 -3.32 -5.79 11.84
CA GLY A 137 -2.31 -6.29 10.90
C GLY A 137 -1.72 -7.64 11.32
N LEU A 138 -1.43 -7.82 12.62
CA LEU A 138 -0.95 -9.09 13.15
C LEU A 138 -2.00 -10.19 13.03
N VAL A 139 -3.27 -9.90 13.37
CA VAL A 139 -4.38 -10.84 13.19
C VAL A 139 -4.53 -11.21 11.71
N PHE A 140 -4.50 -10.21 10.82
CA PHE A 140 -4.53 -10.42 9.38
C PHE A 140 -3.40 -11.33 8.91
N LEU A 141 -2.17 -11.10 9.36
CA LEU A 141 -1.02 -11.93 8.99
C LEU A 141 -1.21 -13.37 9.45
N VAL A 142 -1.67 -13.60 10.69
CA VAL A 142 -1.95 -14.95 11.20
C VAL A 142 -3.03 -15.66 10.37
N VAL A 143 -4.12 -14.97 10.05
CA VAL A 143 -5.21 -15.50 9.22
C VAL A 143 -4.74 -15.84 7.80
N GLN A 144 -3.83 -15.02 7.25
CA GLN A 144 -3.34 -15.15 5.89
C GLN A 144 -2.08 -16.01 5.76
N ALA A 145 -1.39 -16.35 6.86
CA ALA A 145 -0.07 -16.99 6.83
C ALA A 145 -0.10 -18.31 6.04
N ARG A 146 -1.01 -19.21 6.38
CA ARG A 146 -1.15 -20.49 5.69
C ARG A 146 -1.48 -20.29 4.21
N PHE A 147 -2.39 -19.37 3.90
CA PHE A 147 -2.76 -19.03 2.54
C PHE A 147 -1.55 -18.52 1.73
N LEU A 148 -0.80 -17.55 2.25
CA LEU A 148 0.40 -17.02 1.59
C LEU A 148 1.43 -18.12 1.34
N LEU A 149 1.69 -19.00 2.31
CA LEU A 149 2.60 -20.13 2.11
C LEU A 149 2.15 -21.05 0.97
N THR A 150 0.85 -21.29 0.80
CA THR A 150 0.33 -22.14 -0.29
C THR A 150 0.53 -21.53 -1.69
N LEU A 151 0.66 -20.21 -1.80
CA LEU A 151 0.90 -19.53 -3.08
C LEU A 151 2.37 -19.58 -3.53
N GLY A 152 3.26 -20.15 -2.72
CA GLY A 152 4.70 -20.26 -3.01
C GLY A 152 5.34 -18.89 -3.26
N ARG A 153 5.95 -18.72 -4.44
CA ARG A 153 6.60 -17.45 -4.82
C ARG A 153 5.65 -16.24 -4.73
N THR A 154 4.39 -16.39 -5.12
CA THR A 154 3.43 -15.27 -5.05
C THR A 154 3.16 -14.84 -3.63
N GLY A 155 2.96 -15.79 -2.72
CA GLY A 155 2.69 -15.44 -1.33
C GLY A 155 3.90 -14.82 -0.65
N ARG A 156 5.13 -15.30 -0.96
CA ARG A 156 6.36 -14.65 -0.51
C ARG A 156 6.47 -13.22 -1.03
N ASP A 157 6.28 -13.02 -2.33
CA ASP A 157 6.41 -11.70 -2.94
C ASP A 157 5.33 -10.73 -2.41
N LEU A 158 4.09 -11.20 -2.17
CA LEU A 158 3.04 -10.43 -1.49
C LEU A 158 3.38 -10.12 -0.03
N ALA A 159 3.94 -11.08 0.71
CA ALA A 159 4.34 -10.87 2.11
C ALA A 159 5.46 -9.81 2.20
N LEU A 160 6.41 -9.81 1.26
CA LEU A 160 7.46 -8.80 1.18
C LEU A 160 6.87 -7.41 0.86
N CYS A 161 5.94 -7.31 -0.10
CA CYS A 161 5.27 -6.04 -0.39
C CYS A 161 4.49 -5.53 0.82
N GLY A 162 3.75 -6.41 1.51
CA GLY A 162 3.01 -6.04 2.72
C GLY A 162 3.92 -5.62 3.87
N ALA A 163 5.04 -6.33 4.08
CA ALA A 163 6.02 -5.97 5.11
C ALA A 163 6.68 -4.63 4.80
N ALA A 164 7.07 -4.37 3.55
CA ALA A 164 7.64 -3.09 3.14
C ALA A 164 6.63 -1.94 3.32
N PHE A 165 5.36 -2.15 2.94
CA PHE A 165 4.28 -1.18 3.15
C PHE A 165 4.10 -0.85 4.64
N VAL A 166 3.97 -1.87 5.50
CA VAL A 166 3.79 -1.66 6.94
C VAL A 166 5.03 -1.02 7.57
N LEU A 167 6.25 -1.41 7.17
CA LEU A 167 7.47 -0.79 7.70
C LEU A 167 7.63 0.68 7.25
N GLY A 168 7.13 1.05 6.07
CA GLY A 168 6.95 2.44 5.67
C GLY A 168 5.94 3.12 6.58
N ALA A 169 4.66 2.77 6.43
CA ALA A 169 3.51 3.41 7.08
C ALA A 169 3.58 3.48 8.60
N ALA A 170 4.00 2.40 9.26
CA ALA A 170 4.05 2.36 10.73
C ALA A 170 5.45 2.68 11.25
N GLY A 171 6.49 2.18 10.55
CA GLY A 171 7.86 2.27 11.03
C GLY A 171 8.46 3.66 10.85
N LEU A 172 8.39 4.22 9.64
CA LEU A 172 8.94 5.54 9.35
C LEU A 172 8.10 6.66 9.97
N GLU A 173 6.77 6.50 10.02
CA GLU A 173 5.85 7.44 10.67
C GLU A 173 6.14 7.56 12.19
N THR A 174 6.50 6.45 12.85
CA THR A 174 6.92 6.46 14.26
C THR A 174 8.20 7.29 14.46
N VAL A 175 9.14 7.20 13.51
CA VAL A 175 10.41 7.92 13.56
C VAL A 175 10.19 9.41 13.27
N SER A 176 9.45 9.75 12.21
CA SER A 176 9.10 11.13 11.86
C SER A 176 8.26 11.78 12.96
N GLY A 177 7.30 11.06 13.55
CA GLY A 177 6.50 11.52 14.70
C GLY A 177 7.33 11.81 15.96
N SER A 178 8.41 11.07 16.18
CA SER A 178 9.38 11.34 17.26
C SER A 178 10.17 12.63 17.00
N VAL A 179 10.59 12.87 15.75
CA VAL A 179 11.26 14.11 15.34
C VAL A 179 10.30 15.30 15.47
N ALA A 180 9.05 15.17 15.02
CA ALA A 180 8.02 16.19 15.16
C ALA A 180 7.74 16.53 16.64
N SER A 181 7.63 15.52 17.50
CA SER A 181 7.40 15.71 18.93
C SER A 181 8.55 16.45 19.64
N ALA A 182 9.78 16.34 19.13
CA ALA A 182 10.94 17.08 19.61
C ALA A 182 11.03 18.53 19.05
N GLY A 183 10.01 19.00 18.33
CA GLY A 183 9.99 20.31 17.69
C GLY A 183 10.63 20.35 16.30
N GLY A 184 11.02 19.20 15.75
CA GLY A 184 11.73 19.08 14.46
C GLY A 184 10.82 19.07 13.22
N ARG A 185 9.54 19.41 13.34
CA ARG A 185 8.56 19.30 12.23
C ARG A 185 8.83 20.22 11.03
N ARG A 186 9.71 21.21 11.15
CA ARG A 186 10.14 22.10 10.06
C ARG A 186 11.63 21.95 9.79
N THR A 187 12.09 20.70 9.69
CA THR A 187 13.51 20.40 9.48
C THR A 187 13.66 19.44 8.33
N LEU A 188 14.77 19.58 7.60
CA LEU A 188 15.16 18.68 6.51
C LEU A 188 15.08 17.19 6.93
N ALA A 189 15.42 16.89 8.19
CA ALA A 189 15.37 15.53 8.69
C ALA A 189 13.93 14.96 8.71
N TYR A 190 12.95 15.77 9.10
CA TYR A 190 11.54 15.38 9.06
C TYR A 190 11.07 15.18 7.62
N ASP A 191 11.33 16.15 6.73
CA ASP A 191 10.83 16.09 5.35
C ASP A 191 11.47 14.95 4.54
N VAL A 192 12.75 14.63 4.80
CA VAL A 192 13.41 13.46 4.21
C VAL A 192 12.79 12.16 4.70
N LEU A 193 12.47 12.05 6.00
CA LEU A 193 11.84 10.85 6.55
C LEU A 193 10.47 10.61 5.93
N THR A 194 9.63 11.65 5.88
CA THR A 194 8.30 11.60 5.24
C THR A 194 8.40 11.26 3.76
N THR A 195 9.35 11.86 3.03
CA THR A 195 9.56 11.52 1.60
C THR A 195 9.94 10.06 1.40
N VAL A 196 10.83 9.52 2.25
CA VAL A 196 11.24 8.12 2.15
C VAL A 196 10.07 7.20 2.47
N GLU A 197 9.26 7.54 3.46
CA GLU A 197 8.04 6.84 3.83
C GLU A 197 7.09 6.70 2.64
N GLU A 198 6.66 7.81 2.04
CA GLU A 198 5.76 7.82 0.89
C GLU A 198 6.31 7.01 -0.30
N LEU A 199 7.61 7.16 -0.60
CA LEU A 199 8.23 6.45 -1.72
C LEU A 199 8.26 4.94 -1.50
N VAL A 200 8.45 4.49 -0.26
CA VAL A 200 8.41 3.07 0.11
C VAL A 200 6.98 2.54 0.01
N GLU A 201 5.98 3.30 0.45
CA GLU A 201 4.57 2.91 0.36
C GLU A 201 4.10 2.76 -1.10
N PHE A 202 4.38 3.77 -1.93
CA PHE A 202 4.08 3.73 -3.36
C PHE A 202 4.76 2.54 -4.05
N ALA A 203 6.06 2.34 -3.80
CA ALA A 203 6.79 1.20 -4.36
C ALA A 203 6.17 -0.14 -3.95
N SER A 204 5.77 -0.25 -2.68
CA SER A 204 5.19 -1.46 -2.11
C SER A 204 3.84 -1.80 -2.72
N VAL A 205 2.93 -0.82 -2.86
CA VAL A 205 1.60 -1.06 -3.46
C VAL A 205 1.68 -1.30 -4.97
N MET A 206 2.58 -0.60 -5.68
CA MET A 206 2.82 -0.83 -7.12
C MET A 206 3.38 -2.24 -7.36
N ALA A 207 4.32 -2.69 -6.53
CA ALA A 207 4.85 -4.05 -6.59
C ALA A 207 3.77 -5.09 -6.28
N ALA A 208 2.93 -4.86 -5.26
CA ALA A 208 1.81 -5.72 -4.92
C ALA A 208 0.83 -5.87 -6.11
N LEU A 209 0.48 -4.77 -6.77
CA LEU A 209 -0.38 -4.79 -7.96
C LEU A 209 0.20 -5.69 -9.06
N VAL A 210 1.50 -5.53 -9.35
CA VAL A 210 2.20 -6.36 -10.34
C VAL A 210 2.16 -7.84 -9.92
N VAL A 211 2.38 -8.16 -8.65
CA VAL A 211 2.33 -9.54 -8.14
C VAL A 211 0.92 -10.13 -8.28
N LEU A 212 -0.13 -9.39 -7.92
CA LEU A 212 -1.53 -9.80 -8.01
C LEU A 212 -1.97 -10.07 -9.45
N LEU A 213 -1.63 -9.17 -10.37
CA LEU A 213 -1.91 -9.32 -11.81
C LEU A 213 -1.10 -10.48 -12.41
N SER A 214 0.17 -10.61 -12.04
CA SER A 214 1.03 -11.73 -12.47
C SER A 214 0.49 -13.08 -12.01
N HIS A 215 -0.07 -13.15 -10.80
CA HIS A 215 -0.73 -14.36 -10.31
C HIS A 215 -1.99 -14.64 -11.12
N LEU A 216 -2.88 -13.64 -11.25
CA LEU A 216 -4.14 -13.77 -11.97
C LEU A 216 -3.95 -14.28 -13.40
N LEU A 217 -2.99 -13.71 -14.13
CA LEU A 217 -2.68 -14.12 -15.51
C LEU A 217 -2.15 -15.55 -15.59
N ARG A 218 -1.31 -15.97 -14.65
CA ARG A 218 -0.80 -17.34 -14.61
C ARG A 218 -1.88 -18.36 -14.32
N VAL A 219 -2.84 -18.04 -13.44
CA VAL A 219 -3.96 -18.95 -13.18
C VAL A 219 -4.97 -18.94 -14.32
N LEU A 220 -5.25 -17.80 -14.95
CA LEU A 220 -6.15 -17.76 -16.12
C LEU A 220 -5.60 -18.51 -17.33
N GLY A 221 -4.28 -18.49 -17.53
CA GLY A 221 -3.62 -19.22 -18.64
C GLY A 221 -3.40 -20.71 -18.40
N ARG A 222 -3.84 -21.26 -17.25
CA ARG A 222 -3.90 -22.70 -17.02
C ARG A 222 -5.32 -23.15 -17.28
N ASP A 223 -5.55 -24.12 -18.17
CA ASP A 223 -6.88 -24.70 -18.31
C ASP A 223 -7.34 -25.30 -16.96
N PRO A 224 -8.64 -25.23 -16.60
CA PRO A 224 -9.15 -26.03 -15.50
C PRO A 224 -8.91 -27.50 -15.87
N GLU A 225 -8.38 -28.30 -14.92
CA GLU A 225 -8.33 -29.74 -15.13
C GLU A 225 -9.76 -30.21 -15.46
N PRO A 226 -9.95 -31.03 -16.51
CA PRO A 226 -11.26 -31.56 -16.84
C PRO A 226 -11.81 -32.33 -15.64
N ASP A 227 -13.08 -32.08 -15.33
CA ASP A 227 -13.77 -32.73 -14.21
C ASP A 227 -13.56 -34.25 -14.27
N PRO A 228 -12.95 -34.88 -13.25
CA PRO A 228 -12.81 -36.33 -13.22
C PRO A 228 -14.17 -37.05 -13.28
N ALA A 229 -15.27 -36.38 -12.90
CA ALA A 229 -16.63 -36.90 -13.04
C ALA A 229 -17.14 -36.91 -14.50
N ALA A 230 -16.51 -36.17 -15.43
CA ALA A 230 -16.87 -36.18 -16.85
C ALA A 230 -16.21 -37.33 -17.64
N ARG A 231 -15.38 -38.17 -17.00
CA ARG A 231 -14.73 -39.34 -17.63
C ARG A 231 -15.48 -40.66 -17.42
N GLY A 232 -16.69 -40.61 -16.85
CA GLY A 232 -17.49 -41.77 -16.51
C GLY A 232 -18.93 -41.67 -17.00
N THR A 233 -19.14 -41.61 -18.31
CA THR A 233 -20.42 -41.94 -18.97
C THR A 233 -20.15 -42.58 -20.30
#